data_AF-A0A7S2D9J6-F1
#
_entry.id   AF-A0A7S2D9J6-F1
#
_cell.length_a   1.000
_cell.length_b   1.000
_cell.length_c   1.000
_cell.angle_alpha   90.00
_cell.angle_beta   90.00
_cell.angle_gamma   90.00
#
_symmetry.space_group_name_H-M   'P 1'
#
loop_
_entity.id
_entity.type
_entity.pdbx_description
1 polymer ?
#
loop_
_entity_poly.entity_id
_entity_poly.type
_entity_poly.pdbx_seq_one_letter_code
_entity_poly.pdbx_strand_id
1 'polypeptide(L)'
;EQLDYGEYNGGAIYTEHSTLDIFGSAFWSCVADYSEYGYGGALYLSASTIDVRESTFDSNSAENGGGIYLLEGSASITSCKFESNTAMDGGGAIRCKQSTVILIRCSFQWSYSPFGGALFPSASTIDVHESTFDSNSAVKGGGIYLWDDSASITSC
;
A
#
# COMPACT_ATOMS: atom_id res chain seq x y z
N GLU A 1 -15.73 -14.41 -28.54
CA GLU A 1 -15.47 -15.00 -27.21
C GLU A 1 -14.40 -14.15 -26.54
N GLN A 2 -14.85 -13.21 -25.72
CA GLN A 2 -14.01 -12.31 -24.95
C GLN A 2 -13.73 -13.05 -23.64
N LEU A 3 -12.50 -13.51 -23.45
CA LEU A 3 -12.11 -14.22 -22.24
C LEU A 3 -12.17 -13.22 -21.08
N ASP A 4 -13.13 -13.46 -20.21
CA ASP A 4 -13.30 -12.83 -18.91
C ASP A 4 -12.16 -13.31 -18.02
N TYR A 5 -11.06 -12.54 -17.95
CA TYR A 5 -10.01 -12.75 -16.96
C TYR A 5 -10.53 -12.24 -15.61
N GLY A 6 -11.26 -13.10 -14.90
CA GLY A 6 -11.92 -12.78 -13.64
C GLY A 6 -10.98 -12.22 -12.57
N GLU A 7 -11.29 -11.00 -12.14
CA GLU A 7 -11.16 -10.40 -10.80
C GLU A 7 -10.07 -10.93 -9.85
N TYR A 8 -8.89 -10.28 -9.85
CA TYR A 8 -7.83 -10.47 -8.83
C TYR A 8 -7.48 -9.15 -8.13
N ASN A 9 -8.46 -8.55 -7.47
CA ASN A 9 -8.39 -7.13 -7.08
C ASN A 9 -8.82 -6.93 -5.63
N GLY A 10 -7.92 -6.40 -4.77
CA GLY A 10 -8.20 -5.92 -3.42
C GLY A 10 -8.80 -7.00 -2.51
N GLY A 11 -8.01 -7.66 -1.66
CA GLY A 11 -8.51 -8.80 -0.90
C GLY A 11 -9.70 -8.50 0.03
N ALA A 12 -9.97 -7.23 0.33
CA ALA A 12 -11.22 -6.78 0.97
C ALA A 12 -12.01 -5.77 0.14
N ILE A 13 -11.37 -4.75 -0.44
CA ILE A 13 -12.05 -3.69 -1.19
C ILE A 13 -11.28 -3.36 -2.47
N TYR A 14 -12.01 -3.36 -3.58
CA TYR A 14 -11.56 -2.84 -4.87
C TYR A 14 -12.36 -1.60 -5.24
N THR A 15 -11.67 -0.54 -5.67
CA THR A 15 -12.32 0.65 -6.24
C THR A 15 -11.74 1.01 -7.60
N GLU A 16 -12.62 1.46 -8.48
CA GLU A 16 -12.27 2.00 -9.79
C GLU A 16 -12.99 3.33 -10.01
N HIS A 17 -12.29 4.37 -10.44
CA HIS A 17 -12.87 5.70 -10.73
C HIS A 17 -13.77 6.27 -9.62
N SER A 18 -13.42 6.02 -8.37
CA SER A 18 -14.29 6.28 -7.21
C SER A 18 -13.58 7.03 -6.10
N THR A 19 -14.36 7.49 -5.12
CA THR A 19 -13.85 8.02 -3.86
C THR A 19 -14.25 7.12 -2.69
N LEU A 20 -13.33 6.89 -1.76
CA LEU A 20 -13.56 6.06 -0.59
C LEU A 20 -13.08 6.78 0.68
N ASP A 21 -13.88 6.74 1.74
CA ASP A 21 -13.51 7.23 3.08
C ASP A 21 -13.52 6.04 4.04
N ILE A 22 -12.40 5.82 4.73
CA ILE A 22 -12.23 4.75 5.71
C ILE A 22 -11.82 5.38 7.04
N PHE A 23 -12.58 5.12 8.09
CA PHE A 23 -12.33 5.64 9.41
C PHE A 23 -12.51 4.56 10.48
N GLY A 24 -11.51 4.38 11.35
CA GLY A 24 -11.62 3.48 12.49
C GLY A 24 -11.77 2.00 12.11
N SER A 25 -11.24 1.59 10.96
CA SER A 25 -11.40 0.23 10.42
C SER A 25 -10.18 -0.64 10.68
N ALA A 26 -10.38 -1.96 10.67
CA ALA A 26 -9.31 -2.94 10.73
C ALA A 26 -9.40 -3.91 9.55
N PHE A 27 -8.31 -4.05 8.81
CA PHE A 27 -8.13 -5.01 7.73
C PHE A 27 -7.07 -6.02 8.17
N TRP A 28 -7.52 -7.23 8.44
CA TRP A 28 -6.71 -8.30 9.02
C TRP A 28 -6.67 -9.50 8.09
N SER A 29 -5.48 -9.98 7.77
CA SER A 29 -5.26 -11.19 6.95
C SER A 29 -6.09 -11.23 5.67
N CYS A 30 -6.27 -10.07 5.04
CA CYS A 30 -6.80 -9.99 3.70
C CYS A 30 -5.70 -10.42 2.72
N VAL A 31 -6.04 -11.29 1.77
CA VAL A 31 -5.06 -11.95 0.88
C VAL A 31 -5.47 -11.76 -0.57
N ALA A 32 -4.54 -11.27 -1.37
CA ALA A 32 -4.62 -11.19 -2.82
C ALA A 32 -3.38 -11.85 -3.47
N ASP A 33 -3.01 -13.06 -3.02
CA ASP A 33 -1.80 -13.80 -3.47
C ASP A 33 -2.06 -14.76 -4.65
N TYR A 34 -3.15 -14.55 -5.40
CA TYR A 34 -3.49 -15.43 -6.52
C TYR A 34 -2.77 -14.93 -7.79
N SER A 35 -1.53 -15.40 -8.01
CA SER A 35 -0.68 -15.17 -9.21
C SER A 35 0.06 -13.82 -9.29
N GLU A 36 0.82 -13.62 -10.38
CA GLU A 36 1.60 -12.40 -10.72
C GLU A 36 0.76 -11.10 -10.77
N TYR A 37 -0.57 -11.19 -10.62
CA TYR A 37 -1.52 -10.07 -10.71
C TYR A 37 -2.21 -9.74 -9.37
N GLY A 38 -1.70 -10.26 -8.26
CA GLY A 38 -2.24 -9.97 -6.93
C GLY A 38 -2.05 -8.52 -6.48
N TYR A 39 -3.11 -7.70 -6.49
CA TYR A 39 -3.02 -6.30 -6.08
C TYR A 39 -3.76 -6.01 -4.78
N GLY A 40 -3.04 -5.45 -3.80
CA GLY A 40 -3.63 -4.91 -2.59
C GLY A 40 -4.24 -5.99 -1.70
N GLY A 41 -3.49 -6.48 -0.70
CA GLY A 41 -3.99 -7.58 0.13
C GLY A 41 -5.28 -7.20 0.86
N ALA A 42 -5.41 -5.95 1.29
CA ALA A 42 -6.67 -5.38 1.77
C ALA A 42 -7.36 -4.51 0.71
N LEU A 43 -6.67 -3.48 0.20
CA LEU A 43 -7.27 -2.48 -0.67
C LEU A 43 -6.56 -2.39 -2.01
N TYR A 44 -7.32 -2.46 -3.10
CA TYR A 44 -6.84 -2.07 -4.42
C TYR A 44 -7.64 -0.88 -4.95
N LEU A 45 -6.94 0.21 -5.24
CA LEU A 45 -7.50 1.42 -5.83
C LEU A 45 -6.92 1.65 -7.23
N SER A 46 -7.79 1.72 -8.23
CA SER A 46 -7.46 2.11 -9.60
C SER A 46 -8.14 3.42 -9.95
N ALA A 47 -7.38 4.42 -10.42
CA ALA A 47 -7.89 5.73 -10.81
C ALA A 47 -8.85 6.35 -9.78
N SER A 48 -8.58 6.12 -8.49
CA SER A 48 -9.47 6.43 -7.37
C SER A 48 -8.77 7.29 -6.32
N THR A 49 -9.56 7.94 -5.48
CA THR A 49 -9.09 8.75 -4.36
C THR A 49 -9.57 8.16 -3.04
N ILE A 50 -8.66 8.02 -2.07
CA ILE A 50 -9.00 7.53 -0.74
C ILE A 50 -8.55 8.48 0.37
N ASP A 51 -9.35 8.59 1.41
CA ASP A 51 -8.93 9.08 2.72
C ASP A 51 -9.05 7.95 3.74
N VAL A 52 -7.96 7.65 4.44
CA VAL A 52 -7.89 6.58 5.44
C VAL A 52 -7.41 7.17 6.75
N ARG A 53 -8.20 7.01 7.80
CA ARG A 53 -7.94 7.59 9.11
C ARG A 53 -8.11 6.57 10.22
N GLU A 54 -7.22 6.61 11.20
CA GLU A 54 -7.32 5.84 12.45
C GLU A 54 -7.57 4.34 12.22
N SER A 55 -6.98 3.78 11.17
CA SER A 55 -7.25 2.41 10.72
C SER A 55 -6.01 1.53 10.82
N THR A 56 -6.22 0.22 10.90
CA THR A 56 -5.15 -0.78 11.02
C THR A 56 -5.18 -1.73 9.84
N PHE A 57 -4.02 -1.99 9.26
CA PHE A 57 -3.76 -3.00 8.24
C PHE A 57 -2.75 -3.99 8.81
N ASP A 58 -3.21 -5.17 9.20
CA ASP A 58 -2.37 -6.18 9.83
C ASP A 58 -2.35 -7.49 9.04
N SER A 59 -1.15 -8.01 8.83
CA SER A 59 -0.93 -9.35 8.32
C SER A 59 -1.59 -9.61 6.97
N ASN A 60 -1.75 -8.57 6.14
CA ASN A 60 -2.30 -8.68 4.79
C ASN A 60 -1.19 -9.07 3.81
N SER A 61 -1.56 -9.80 2.75
CA SER A 61 -0.61 -10.23 1.73
C SER A 61 -1.13 -10.08 0.30
N ALA A 62 -0.23 -9.73 -0.62
CA ALA A 62 -0.49 -9.68 -2.05
C ALA A 62 0.80 -9.92 -2.85
N GLU A 63 0.69 -10.04 -4.18
CA GLU A 63 1.87 -9.92 -5.04
C GLU A 63 2.46 -8.50 -4.95
N ASN A 64 1.60 -7.48 -4.99
CA ASN A 64 1.95 -6.06 -4.96
C ASN A 64 1.11 -5.32 -3.93
N GLY A 65 1.76 -4.62 -3.00
CA GLY A 65 1.05 -3.87 -1.96
C GLY A 65 0.36 -4.78 -0.96
N GLY A 66 1.11 -5.32 0.02
CA GLY A 66 0.58 -6.33 0.93
C GLY A 66 -0.65 -5.87 1.69
N GLY A 67 -0.72 -4.59 2.08
CA GLY A 67 -1.94 -3.95 2.56
C GLY A 67 -2.70 -3.23 1.45
N ILE A 68 -2.06 -2.25 0.83
CA ILE A 68 -2.70 -1.33 -0.12
C ILE A 68 -1.91 -1.27 -1.43
N TYR A 69 -2.63 -1.38 -2.54
CA TYR A 69 -2.11 -1.07 -3.87
C TYR A 69 -2.86 0.12 -4.48
N LEU A 70 -2.13 1.15 -4.88
CA LEU A 70 -2.64 2.31 -5.61
C LEU A 70 -2.09 2.36 -7.04
N LEU A 71 -2.99 2.47 -8.01
CA LEU A 71 -2.68 2.71 -9.41
C LEU A 71 -3.39 3.97 -9.90
N GLU A 72 -2.61 4.92 -10.43
CA GLU A 72 -3.13 6.14 -11.05
C GLU A 72 -4.10 6.94 -10.16
N GLY A 73 -3.88 6.88 -8.84
CA GLY A 73 -4.80 7.40 -7.84
C GLY A 73 -4.16 8.35 -6.84
N SER A 74 -4.93 8.71 -5.81
CA SER A 74 -4.41 9.49 -4.69
C SER A 74 -4.88 8.95 -3.33
N ALA A 75 -4.01 9.05 -2.32
CA ALA A 75 -4.32 8.64 -0.95
C ALA A 75 -3.87 9.70 0.06
N SER A 76 -4.76 10.01 0.99
CA SER A 76 -4.44 10.61 2.28
C SER A 76 -4.57 9.53 3.35
N ILE A 77 -3.49 9.24 4.07
CA ILE A 77 -3.48 8.21 5.12
C ILE A 77 -2.94 8.84 6.40
N THR A 78 -3.78 8.90 7.43
CA THR A 78 -3.48 9.62 8.66
C THR A 78 -3.70 8.75 9.89
N SER A 79 -2.73 8.73 10.80
CA SER A 79 -2.81 8.02 12.09
C SER A 79 -3.17 6.54 11.93
N CYS A 80 -2.63 5.90 10.89
CA CYS A 80 -2.88 4.49 10.59
C CYS A 80 -1.69 3.60 10.96
N LYS A 81 -1.98 2.32 11.23
CA LYS A 81 -0.97 1.31 11.52
C LYS A 81 -0.92 0.27 10.40
N PHE A 82 0.27 -0.03 9.92
CA PHE A 82 0.57 -1.09 8.98
C PHE A 82 1.54 -2.06 9.66
N GLU A 83 1.08 -3.26 9.97
CA GLU A 83 1.84 -4.25 10.73
C GLU A 83 1.89 -5.57 9.98
N SER A 84 3.08 -6.19 9.93
CA SER A 84 3.26 -7.55 9.39
C SER A 84 2.72 -7.78 7.97
N ASN A 85 2.58 -6.73 7.15
CA ASN A 85 2.07 -6.87 5.80
C ASN A 85 3.19 -7.34 4.85
N THR A 86 2.84 -8.21 3.91
CA THR A 86 3.82 -8.87 3.04
C THR A 86 3.45 -8.71 1.56
N ALA A 87 4.42 -8.32 0.72
CA ALA A 87 4.27 -8.35 -0.73
C ALA A 87 5.37 -9.20 -1.39
N MET A 88 5.02 -9.95 -2.42
CA MET A 88 6.00 -10.82 -3.13
C MET A 88 6.92 -10.03 -4.08
N ASP A 89 6.46 -8.92 -4.66
CA ASP A 89 7.28 -8.03 -5.50
C ASP A 89 7.68 -6.76 -4.73
N GLY A 90 6.71 -5.91 -4.39
CA GLY A 90 7.04 -4.59 -3.88
C GLY A 90 5.96 -3.94 -3.01
N GLY A 91 6.41 -3.10 -2.09
CA GLY A 91 5.58 -2.41 -1.12
C GLY A 91 4.94 -3.37 -0.13
N GLY A 92 5.71 -3.88 0.84
CA GLY A 92 5.20 -4.87 1.79
C GLY A 92 3.92 -4.43 2.51
N ALA A 93 3.79 -3.13 2.79
CA ALA A 93 2.53 -2.53 3.23
C ALA A 93 1.82 -1.80 2.09
N ILE A 94 2.49 -0.84 1.46
CA ILE A 94 1.88 0.04 0.45
C ILE A 94 2.74 0.02 -0.82
N ARG A 95 2.07 -0.23 -1.94
CA ARG A 95 2.61 -0.04 -3.27
C ARG A 95 1.82 1.05 -3.97
N CYS A 96 2.49 2.03 -4.55
CA CYS A 96 1.86 3.08 -5.34
C CYS A 96 2.56 3.25 -6.68
N LYS A 97 1.77 3.34 -7.75
CA LYS A 97 2.24 3.50 -9.13
C LYS A 97 1.51 4.65 -9.80
N GLN A 98 2.26 5.58 -10.39
CA GLN A 98 1.71 6.78 -11.05
C GLN A 98 0.71 7.54 -10.16
N SER A 99 0.99 7.60 -8.85
CA SER A 99 0.03 8.03 -7.83
C SER A 99 0.63 9.10 -6.92
N THR A 100 -0.24 9.76 -6.15
CA THR A 100 0.16 10.73 -5.11
C THR A 100 -0.29 10.23 -3.75
N VAL A 101 0.64 10.09 -2.80
CA VAL A 101 0.35 9.58 -1.45
C VAL A 101 0.86 10.53 -0.38
N ILE A 102 -0.01 10.86 0.57
CA ILE A 102 0.33 11.63 1.77
C ILE A 102 0.15 10.72 2.98
N LEU A 103 1.22 10.55 3.77
CA LEU A 103 1.27 9.73 4.97
C LEU A 103 1.57 10.62 6.17
N ILE A 104 0.65 10.69 7.14
CA ILE A 104 0.81 11.52 8.34
C ILE A 104 0.62 10.67 9.58
N ARG A 105 1.56 10.71 10.53
CA ARG A 105 1.44 9.98 11.81
C ARG A 105 1.19 8.48 11.64
N CYS A 106 1.71 7.88 10.58
CA CYS A 106 1.53 6.47 10.31
C CYS A 106 2.67 5.63 10.89
N SER A 107 2.38 4.39 11.24
CA SER A 107 3.39 3.45 11.72
C SER A 107 3.44 2.23 10.81
N PHE A 108 4.63 1.93 10.30
CA PHE A 108 4.91 0.76 9.46
C PHE A 108 5.89 -0.15 10.20
N GLN A 109 5.43 -1.34 10.57
CA GLN A 109 6.21 -2.27 11.38
C GLN A 109 6.20 -3.67 10.79
N TRP A 110 7.36 -4.33 10.81
CA TRP A 110 7.53 -5.73 10.41
C TRP A 110 6.97 -6.08 9.02
N SER A 111 6.86 -5.09 8.12
CA SER A 111 6.42 -5.34 6.75
C SER A 111 7.58 -5.86 5.90
N TYR A 112 7.27 -6.70 4.92
CA TYR A 112 8.27 -7.33 4.06
C TYR A 112 7.89 -7.29 2.58
N SER A 113 8.87 -6.96 1.75
CA SER A 113 8.85 -7.20 0.31
C SER A 113 10.27 -7.14 -0.26
N PRO A 114 10.57 -7.72 -1.44
CA PRO A 114 11.86 -7.53 -2.08
C PRO A 114 12.22 -6.05 -2.35
N PHE A 115 11.23 -5.23 -2.72
CA PHE A 115 11.39 -3.80 -2.99
C PHE A 115 10.51 -2.95 -2.07
N GLY A 116 11.13 -2.15 -1.20
CA GLY A 116 10.43 -1.25 -0.29
C GLY A 116 9.63 -2.01 0.77
N GLY A 117 10.30 -2.46 1.82
CA GLY A 117 9.75 -3.44 2.77
C GLY A 117 8.44 -2.98 3.41
N ALA A 118 8.24 -1.67 3.58
CA ALA A 118 6.92 -1.10 3.85
C ALA A 118 6.34 -0.40 2.62
N LEU A 119 7.07 0.55 2.04
CA LEU A 119 6.55 1.44 1.00
C LEU A 119 7.41 1.39 -0.26
N PHE A 120 6.74 1.20 -1.40
CA PHE A 120 7.38 1.28 -2.71
C PHE A 120 6.56 2.14 -3.68
N PRO A 121 6.94 3.42 -3.90
CA PRO A 121 6.46 4.21 -5.02
C PRO A 121 7.10 3.81 -6.37
N SER A 122 6.45 4.17 -7.47
CA SER A 122 7.02 4.11 -8.82
C SER A 122 6.35 5.14 -9.71
N ALA A 123 7.16 6.01 -10.31
CA ALA A 123 6.67 7.19 -11.04
C ALA A 123 5.64 7.97 -10.22
N SER A 124 5.83 8.03 -8.90
CA SER A 124 4.85 8.54 -7.94
C SER A 124 5.44 9.67 -7.12
N THR A 125 4.55 10.43 -6.46
CA THR A 125 4.93 11.44 -5.47
C THR A 125 4.47 10.99 -4.09
N ILE A 126 5.39 10.99 -3.13
CA ILE A 126 5.07 10.69 -1.73
C ILE A 126 5.44 11.86 -0.82
N ASP A 127 4.58 12.17 0.14
CA ASP A 127 4.86 13.07 1.24
C ASP A 127 4.62 12.33 2.56
N VAL A 128 5.66 12.22 3.38
CA VAL A 128 5.66 11.43 4.60
C VAL A 128 6.07 12.32 5.77
N HIS A 129 5.18 12.42 6.75
CA HIS A 129 5.34 13.32 7.87
C HIS A 129 5.00 12.62 9.19
N GLU A 130 5.83 12.83 10.22
CA GLU A 130 5.59 12.33 11.59
C GLU A 130 5.34 10.80 11.64
N SER A 131 5.92 10.02 10.73
CA SER A 131 5.63 8.60 10.55
C SER A 131 6.84 7.73 10.85
N THR A 132 6.63 6.50 11.32
CA THR A 132 7.71 5.59 11.72
C THR A 132 7.80 4.39 10.80
N PHE A 133 9.02 3.99 10.42
CA PHE A 133 9.29 2.75 9.68
C PHE A 133 10.26 1.89 10.49
N ASP A 134 9.73 0.96 11.28
CA ASP A 134 10.53 0.13 12.16
C ASP A 134 10.51 -1.35 11.75
N SER A 135 11.66 -2.01 11.84
CA SER A 135 11.78 -3.46 11.64
C SER A 135 11.21 -3.99 10.31
N ASN A 136 11.04 -3.14 9.30
CA ASN A 136 10.65 -3.53 7.95
C ASN A 136 11.85 -4.10 7.19
N SER A 137 11.63 -5.08 6.32
CA SER A 137 12.70 -5.83 5.67
C SER A 137 12.52 -5.91 4.16
N ALA A 138 13.61 -5.71 3.42
CA ALA A 138 13.63 -5.81 1.97
C ALA A 138 15.03 -6.11 1.42
N VAL A 139 15.08 -6.57 0.17
CA VAL A 139 16.35 -6.64 -0.58
C VAL A 139 16.83 -5.23 -0.93
N LYS A 140 15.92 -4.33 -1.29
CA LYS A 140 16.20 -2.91 -1.52
C LYS A 140 15.22 -2.04 -0.74
N GLY A 141 15.75 -1.15 0.11
CA GLY A 141 14.96 -0.21 0.90
C GLY A 141 14.12 -0.89 1.98
N GLY A 142 14.71 -1.18 3.14
CA GLY A 142 14.05 -1.92 4.23
C GLY A 142 12.72 -1.30 4.66
N GLY A 143 12.66 0.02 4.83
CA GLY A 143 11.39 0.75 5.02
C GLY A 143 10.80 1.22 3.69
N ILE A 144 11.52 2.08 2.99
CA ILE A 144 11.07 2.70 1.75
C ILE A 144 12.11 2.46 0.66
N TYR A 145 11.67 2.14 -0.55
CA TYR A 145 12.53 2.14 -1.73
C TYR A 145 12.03 3.18 -2.74
N LEU A 146 12.90 4.11 -3.13
CA LEU A 146 12.60 5.16 -4.11
C LEU A 146 13.39 4.90 -5.39
N TRP A 147 12.74 4.92 -6.53
CA TRP A 147 13.40 4.81 -7.82
C TRP A 147 12.68 5.67 -8.87
N ASP A 148 13.28 6.82 -9.16
CA ASP A 148 12.72 7.83 -10.07
C ASP A 148 11.39 8.43 -9.57
N ASP A 149 11.31 8.61 -8.25
CA ASP A 149 10.15 9.15 -7.54
C ASP A 149 10.47 10.50 -6.89
N SER A 150 9.43 11.30 -6.66
CA SER A 150 9.52 12.51 -5.84
C SER A 150 9.10 12.17 -4.40
N ALA A 151 9.94 12.48 -3.42
CA ALA A 151 9.66 12.20 -2.02
C ALA A 151 10.00 13.39 -1.12
N SER A 152 9.05 13.74 -0.24
CA SER A 152 9.26 14.57 0.93
C SER A 152 9.13 13.69 2.18
N ILE A 153 10.15 13.63 3.03
CA ILE A 153 10.14 12.83 4.26
C ILE A 153 10.63 13.71 5.40
N THR A 154 9.78 13.96 6.39
CA THR A 154 10.07 14.89 7.49
C THR A 154 9.58 14.36 8.83
N SER A 155 10.32 14.64 9.90
CA SER A 155 9.95 14.25 11.27
C SER A 155 9.66 12.73 11.46
N CYS A 156 10.41 11.87 10.74
CA CYS A 156 10.24 10.41 10.74
C CYS A 156 11.41 9.68 11.42
#